data_AF-A0A815QYZ4-F1
#
_entry.id   AF-A0A815QYZ4-F1
#
_cell.length_a   1.000
_cell.length_b   1.000
_cell.length_c   1.000
_cell.angle_alpha   90.00
_cell.angle_beta   90.00
_cell.angle_gamma   90.00
#
_symmetry.space_group_name_H-M   'P 1'
#
loop_
_entity.id
_entity.type
_entity.pdbx_description
1 polymer ?
#
loop_
_entity_poly.entity_id
_entity_poly.type
_entity_poly.pdbx_seq_one_letter_code
_entity_poly.pdbx_strand_id
1 'polypeptide(L)'
;KPLRLTTSQTIPIKQKFVTILWSKPFHIVFIELLEKNYYFTLVQNIYNRSTTIKQMIKPSDRCKHINEIFNDSIAKSNLVR
;
A
#
# COMPACT_ATOMS: atom_id res chain seq x y z
N LYS A 1 -18.75 -14.76 -4.72
CA LYS A 1 -17.32 -14.47 -4.39
C LYS A 1 -17.00 -13.07 -4.88
N PRO A 2 -16.50 -12.14 -4.04
CA PRO A 2 -16.04 -10.85 -4.54
C PRO A 2 -14.83 -11.06 -5.48
N LEU A 3 -14.86 -10.41 -6.64
CA LEU A 3 -13.75 -10.44 -7.59
C LEU A 3 -12.62 -9.57 -7.04
N ARG A 4 -11.47 -10.17 -6.77
CA ARG A 4 -10.26 -9.42 -6.38
C ARG A 4 -9.80 -8.58 -7.59
N LEU A 5 -10.01 -7.26 -7.50
CA LEU A 5 -9.67 -6.28 -8.54
C LEU A 5 -8.27 -5.66 -8.34
N THR A 6 -7.44 -6.23 -7.47
CA THR A 6 -6.07 -5.76 -7.25
C THR A 6 -5.15 -6.30 -8.33
N THR A 7 -4.24 -5.47 -8.82
CA THR A 7 -3.16 -5.94 -9.68
C THR A 7 -1.81 -5.48 -9.16
N SER A 8 -0.83 -6.35 -9.33
CA SER A 8 0.54 -6.18 -8.88
C SER A 8 1.46 -6.04 -10.10
N GLN A 9 2.41 -5.11 -10.02
CA GLN A 9 3.50 -4.99 -10.97
C GLN A 9 4.81 -4.95 -10.19
N THR A 10 5.79 -5.75 -10.61
CA THR A 10 7.12 -5.75 -10.00
C THR A 10 7.91 -4.53 -10.48
N ILE A 11 8.54 -3.84 -9.53
CA ILE A 11 9.35 -2.65 -9.79
C ILE A 11 10.83 -3.08 -9.83
N PRO A 12 11.60 -2.72 -10.88
CA PRO A 12 13.03 -3.02 -10.94
C PRO A 12 13.81 -2.31 -9.83
N ILE A 13 14.77 -3.03 -9.26
CA ILE A 13 15.65 -2.53 -8.19
C ILE A 13 16.47 -1.34 -8.72
N LYS A 14 16.62 -0.27 -7.92
CA LYS A 14 17.32 1.00 -8.22
C LYS A 14 16.61 1.98 -9.17
N GLN A 15 15.34 1.76 -9.53
CA GLN A 15 14.58 2.79 -10.25
C GLN A 15 14.01 3.83 -9.30
N LYS A 16 14.16 5.11 -9.66
CA LYS A 16 13.57 6.25 -8.93
C LYS A 16 12.12 6.54 -9.35
N PHE A 17 11.69 6.01 -10.48
CA PHE A 17 10.38 6.24 -11.09
C PHE A 17 9.86 4.96 -11.70
N VAL A 18 8.54 4.77 -11.65
CA VAL A 18 7.84 3.63 -12.23
C VAL A 18 6.62 4.14 -12.97
N THR A 19 6.45 3.68 -14.21
CA THR A 19 5.25 3.95 -14.99
C THR A 19 4.34 2.73 -14.91
N ILE A 20 3.15 2.92 -14.33
CA ILE A 20 2.11 1.90 -14.25
C ILE A 20 1.06 2.22 -15.30
N LEU A 21 0.90 1.32 -16.28
CA LEU A 21 -0.15 1.43 -17.29
C LEU A 21 -1.37 0.63 -16.81
N TRP A 22 -2.49 1.33 -16.60
CA TRP A 22 -3.71 0.73 -16.07
C TRP A 22 -4.92 1.11 -16.93
N SER A 23 -5.76 0.13 -17.28
CA SER A 23 -6.93 0.34 -18.15
C SER A 23 -8.19 0.76 -17.40
N LYS A 24 -8.24 0.51 -16.08
CA LYS A 24 -9.39 0.82 -15.22
C LYS A 24 -9.06 1.99 -14.30
N PRO A 25 -10.07 2.67 -13.73
CA PRO A 25 -9.81 3.61 -12.65
C PRO A 25 -9.25 2.89 -11.42
N PHE A 26 -8.37 3.57 -10.70
CA PHE A 26 -7.89 3.14 -9.40
C PHE A 26 -8.00 4.32 -8.43
N HIS A 27 -8.22 4.02 -7.16
CA HIS A 27 -8.37 5.03 -6.11
C HIS A 27 -7.28 4.93 -5.05
N ILE A 28 -6.64 3.78 -4.92
CA ILE A 28 -5.67 3.52 -3.85
C ILE A 28 -4.47 2.80 -4.44
N VAL A 29 -3.28 3.25 -4.07
CA VAL A 29 -2.02 2.60 -4.43
C VAL A 29 -1.22 2.29 -3.17
N PHE A 30 -0.72 1.05 -3.11
CA PHE A 30 0.24 0.59 -2.12
C PHE A 30 1.49 0.12 -2.85
N ILE A 31 2.63 0.28 -2.18
CA ILE A 31 3.88 -0.31 -2.64
C ILE A 31 4.34 -1.33 -1.61
N GLU A 32 4.58 -2.55 -2.07
CA GLU A 32 5.28 -3.57 -1.30
C GLU A 32 6.78 -3.40 -1.54
N LEU A 33 7.52 -3.11 -0.47
CA LEU A 33 8.98 -3.21 -0.43
C LEU A 33 9.37 -4.47 0.35
N LEU A 34 10.68 -4.73 0.45
CA LEU A 34 11.31 -5.89 1.11
C LEU A 34 10.46 -6.53 2.21
N GLU A 35 10.29 -7.85 2.13
CA GLU A 35 9.67 -8.67 3.18
C GLU A 35 8.22 -8.30 3.53
N LYS A 36 7.37 -8.06 2.51
CA LYS A 36 5.94 -7.74 2.69
C LYS A 36 5.70 -6.48 3.50
N ASN A 37 6.65 -5.54 3.48
CA ASN A 37 6.46 -4.23 4.08
C ASN A 37 5.69 -3.35 3.10
N TYR A 38 4.43 -3.08 3.43
CA TYR A 38 3.56 -2.24 2.62
C TYR A 38 3.67 -0.79 3.05
N TYR A 39 3.73 0.10 2.06
CA TYR A 39 3.74 1.54 2.24
C TYR A 39 2.54 2.11 1.49
N PHE A 40 1.80 2.98 2.17
CA PHE A 40 0.69 3.69 1.57
C PHE A 40 1.23 4.86 0.74
N THR A 41 0.90 4.92 -0.54
CA THR A 41 1.53 5.89 -1.45
C THR A 41 0.57 6.91 -2.02
N LEU A 42 -0.69 6.55 -2.27
CA LEU A 42 -1.67 7.46 -2.81
C LEU A 42 -3.11 7.03 -2.51
N VAL A 43 -3.95 8.03 -2.20
CA VAL A 43 -5.40 7.96 -2.40
C VAL A 43 -5.84 9.04 -3.37
N GLN A 44 -6.55 8.64 -4.43
CA GLN A 44 -7.22 9.51 -5.37
C GLN A 44 -8.72 9.55 -5.06
N ASN A 45 -9.14 10.60 -4.35
CA ASN A 45 -10.56 10.86 -4.10
C ASN A 45 -11.32 11.15 -5.41
N ILE A 46 -10.67 11.83 -6.35
CA ILE A 46 -11.16 12.07 -7.71
C ILE A 46 -10.15 11.44 -8.65
N TYR A 47 -10.60 10.48 -9.46
CA TYR A 47 -9.72 9.75 -10.38
C TYR A 47 -9.15 10.68 -11.45
N ASN A 48 -7.83 10.63 -11.64
CA ASN A 48 -7.14 11.28 -12.75
C ASN A 48 -6.39 10.23 -13.56
N ARG A 49 -6.77 10.11 -14.84
CA ARG A 49 -6.33 9.04 -15.76
C ARG A 49 -4.83 8.98 -15.96
N SER A 50 -4.15 10.12 -15.97
CA SER A 50 -2.71 10.19 -16.17
C SER A 50 -2.12 11.14 -15.15
N THR A 51 -1.83 10.61 -13.97
CA THR A 51 -1.19 11.37 -12.89
C THR A 51 0.27 10.98 -12.74
N THR A 52 1.14 11.96 -12.59
CA THR A 52 2.51 11.74 -12.11
C THR A 52 2.50 11.88 -10.60
N ILE A 53 2.89 10.82 -9.90
CA ILE A 53 2.93 10.80 -8.43
C ILE A 53 4.38 10.91 -8.01
N LYS A 54 4.72 11.99 -7.30
CA LYS A 54 6.05 12.20 -6.72
C LYS A 54 5.97 11.96 -5.22
N GLN A 55 6.21 10.72 -4.80
CA GLN A 55 6.18 10.34 -3.40
C GLN A 55 7.59 9.94 -2.94
N MET A 56 8.00 10.49 -1.79
CA MET A 56 9.19 10.02 -1.07
C MET A 56 8.72 9.07 0.02
N ILE A 57 9.08 7.79 -0.08
CA ILE A 57 8.73 6.78 0.92
C ILE A 57 9.68 6.93 2.10
N LYS A 58 9.14 7.24 3.28
CA LYS A 58 9.87 7.24 4.55
C LYS A 58 9.56 5.98 5.34
N PRO A 59 10.45 5.55 6.25
CA PRO A 59 10.18 4.42 7.14
C PRO A 59 8.90 4.58 7.98
N SER A 60 8.55 5.82 8.33
CA SER A 60 7.31 6.16 9.06
C SER A 60 6.03 5.88 8.27
N ASP A 61 6.11 5.79 6.95
CA ASP A 61 4.96 5.61 6.06
C ASP A 61 4.57 4.12 5.93
N ARG A 62 5.30 3.24 6.63
CA ARG A 62 5.05 1.81 6.67
C ARG A 62 3.69 1.53 7.31
N CYS A 63 2.82 0.87 6.56
CA CYS A 63 1.58 0.32 7.10
C CYS A 63 1.92 -0.76 8.13
N LYS A 64 1.29 -0.70 9.31
CA LYS A 64 1.40 -1.78 10.29
C LYS A 64 0.91 -3.09 9.67
N HIS A 65 1.68 -4.16 9.84
CA HIS A 65 1.21 -5.48 9.45
C HIS A 65 0.00 -5.87 10.30
N ILE A 66 -0.92 -6.66 9.74
CA ILE A 66 -2.14 -7.04 10.44
C ILE A 66 -1.84 -7.75 11.78
N ASN A 67 -0.77 -8.54 11.83
CA ASN A 67 -0.30 -9.17 13.07
C ASN A 67 0.14 -8.16 14.14
N GLU A 68 0.76 -7.04 13.73
CA GLU A 68 1.16 -5.98 14.66
C GLU A 68 -0.09 -5.28 15.22
N ILE A 69 -1.09 -5.05 14.37
CA ILE A 69 -2.38 -4.47 14.78
C ILE A 69 -3.10 -5.42 15.74
N PHE A 70 -3.13 -6.71 15.45
CA PHE A 70 -3.74 -7.70 16.33
C PHE A 70 -3.00 -7.83 17.65
N ASN A 71 -1.67 -7.87 17.65
CA ASN A 71 -0.88 -7.90 18.89
C ASN A 71 -1.12 -6.66 19.74
N ASP A 72 -1.10 -5.46 19.13
CA ASP A 72 -1.43 -4.21 19.81
C ASP A 72 -2.85 -4.25 20.39
N SER A 73 -3.81 -4.79 19.63
CA SER A 73 -5.22 -4.85 20.01
C SER A 73 -5.47 -5.86 21.14
N ILE A 74 -4.85 -7.04 21.07
CA ILE A 74 -4.93 -8.09 22.10
C ILE A 74 -4.23 -7.61 23.38
N ALA A 75 -3.03 -7.04 23.28
CA ALA A 75 -2.28 -6.51 24.43
C ALA A 75 -3.04 -5.38 25.15
N LYS A 76 -3.84 -4.60 24.41
CA LYS A 76 -4.70 -3.54 24.97
C LYS A 76 -6.09 -4.03 25.36
N SER A 77 -6.42 -5.29 25.08
CA SER A 77 -7.72 -5.86 25.39
C SER A 77 -7.71 -6.47 26.79
N ASN A 78 -8.79 -6.24 27.54
CA ASN A 78 -9.03 -6.88 28.83
C ASN A 78 -9.26 -8.40 28.72
N LEU A 79 -9.24 -8.98 27.52
CA LEU A 79 -9.41 -10.41 27.26
C LEU A 79 -8.21 -11.26 27.73
N VAL A 80 -7.05 -10.64 27.98
CA VAL A 80 -5.84 -11.32 28.47
C VAL A 80 -5.57 -11.00 29.95
N ARG A 81 -6.60 -10.53 30.68
CA ARG A 81 -6.50 -10.28 32.12
C ARG A 81 -7.06 -11.45 32.93
#